data_AF-A0A7C4V4S2-F1
#
_entry.id   AF-A0A7C4V4S2-F1
#
_cell.length_a   1.000
_cell.length_b   1.000
_cell.length_c   1.000
_cell.angle_alpha   90.00
_cell.angle_beta   90.00
_cell.angle_gamma   90.00
#
_symmetry.space_group_name_H-M   'P 1'
#
loop_
_entity.id
_entity.type
_entity.pdbx_description
1 polymer ?
#
loop_
_entity_poly.entity_id
_entity_poly.type
_entity_poly.pdbx_seq_one_letter_code
_entity_poly.pdbx_strand_id
1 'polypeptide(L)'
;MSRIALLLLLLLSVALGCGGKKPAPPAAKSGEGAIPRVDLRTRSQANLRQLSQAYQLALTTSPPRNVDDLKAQLEGGDRILISPVDEQPYEIVFGVDPSKLASNSQETLLIWEKVGDKDGNRNVVTAGGQVKQVSRAEFEKMPKATGK
;
A
#
# COMPACT_ATOMS: atom_id res chain seq x y z
N MET A 1 -42.95 -13.78 28.97
CA MET A 1 -43.04 -13.22 30.33
C MET A 1 -41.62 -13.09 30.88
N SER A 2 -41.35 -12.04 31.70
CA SER A 2 -40.04 -11.51 32.18
C SER A 2 -39.28 -10.69 31.11
N ARG A 3 -39.22 -9.34 31.06
CA ARG A 3 -39.17 -8.22 32.04
C ARG A 3 -37.99 -8.27 33.03
N ILE A 4 -37.36 -7.09 33.24
CA ILE A 4 -36.39 -6.65 34.28
C ILE A 4 -34.98 -6.42 33.70
N ALA A 5 -34.57 -5.18 33.34
CA ALA A 5 -34.14 -4.01 34.15
C ALA A 5 -32.60 -3.89 34.13
N LEU A 6 -31.99 -2.88 33.48
CA LEU A 6 -31.76 -1.49 33.93
C LEU A 6 -30.67 -1.35 35.02
N LEU A 7 -29.48 -0.87 34.63
CA LEU A 7 -28.42 -0.23 35.46
C LEU A 7 -27.24 0.08 34.49
N LEU A 8 -27.02 1.28 33.95
CA LEU A 8 -26.84 2.61 34.55
C LEU A 8 -25.62 2.68 35.47
N LEU A 9 -24.45 2.94 34.87
CA LEU A 9 -23.33 3.57 35.57
C LEU A 9 -22.55 4.46 34.60
N LEU A 10 -22.84 5.76 34.73
CA LEU A 10 -21.95 6.86 34.37
C LEU A 10 -20.60 6.66 35.03
N LEU A 11 -19.51 6.94 34.31
CA LEU A 11 -18.34 7.59 34.89
C LEU A 11 -17.71 8.52 33.85
N LEU A 12 -18.20 9.75 33.94
CA LEU A 12 -17.72 10.97 33.32
C LEU A 12 -16.30 11.26 33.85
N SER A 13 -15.27 11.10 33.03
CA SER A 13 -13.92 11.57 33.34
C SER A 13 -13.54 12.67 32.36
N VAL A 14 -14.03 13.88 32.63
CA VAL A 14 -13.54 15.11 32.00
C VAL A 14 -12.18 15.43 32.63
N ALA A 15 -11.11 14.96 32.01
CA ALA A 15 -9.77 15.43 32.31
C ALA A 15 -9.51 16.73 31.53
N LEU A 16 -9.82 17.86 32.17
CA LEU A 16 -9.35 19.19 31.78
C LEU A 16 -7.83 19.27 32.02
N GLY A 17 -7.06 18.82 31.03
CA GLY A 17 -5.62 19.01 30.96
C GLY A 17 -5.27 20.33 30.27
N CYS A 18 -5.31 21.45 31.01
CA CYS A 18 -4.58 22.66 30.63
C CYS A 18 -3.09 22.46 30.95
N GLY A 19 -2.24 22.32 29.94
CA GLY A 19 -0.80 22.21 30.18
C GLY A 19 0.05 22.26 28.93
N GLY A 20 0.54 23.46 28.61
CA GLY A 20 1.73 23.63 27.78
C GLY A 20 1.48 23.89 26.29
N LYS A 21 1.21 25.15 25.95
CA LYS A 21 1.58 25.68 24.62
C LYS A 21 3.11 25.56 24.49
N LYS A 22 3.60 24.46 23.91
CA LYS A 22 4.95 24.42 23.35
C LYS A 22 5.04 25.53 22.29
N PRO A 23 6.07 26.39 22.32
CA PRO A 23 6.31 27.31 21.23
C PRO A 23 6.38 26.51 19.94
N ALA A 24 5.55 26.88 18.98
CA ALA A 24 5.54 26.27 17.67
C ALA A 24 6.97 26.34 17.11
N PRO A 25 7.55 25.23 16.61
CA PRO A 25 8.81 25.31 15.90
C PRO A 25 8.66 26.32 14.76
N PRO A 26 9.69 27.12 14.46
CA PRO A 26 9.64 28.07 13.36
C PRO A 26 9.19 27.33 12.12
N ALA A 27 8.15 27.85 11.47
CA ALA A 27 7.62 27.33 10.22
C ALA A 27 8.80 27.03 9.29
N ALA A 28 9.05 25.75 9.05
CA ALA A 28 9.98 25.34 8.03
C ALA A 28 9.54 26.05 6.76
N LYS A 29 10.38 26.99 6.30
CA LYS A 29 10.16 27.69 5.04
C LYS A 29 10.05 26.60 3.99
N SER A 30 8.81 26.30 3.57
CA SER A 30 8.50 25.45 2.45
C SER A 30 9.22 26.07 1.26
N GLY A 31 10.38 25.52 0.93
CA GLY A 31 11.20 25.98 -0.18
C GLY A 31 10.35 26.04 -1.43
N GLU A 32 10.27 27.23 -1.98
CA GLU A 32 9.69 27.55 -3.27
C GLU A 32 10.33 26.65 -4.33
N GLY A 33 9.54 25.71 -4.83
CA GLY A 33 10.00 24.65 -5.73
C GLY A 33 9.31 23.30 -5.50
N ALA A 34 8.08 23.28 -4.99
CA ALA A 34 7.29 22.05 -4.87
C ALA A 34 6.89 21.60 -6.28
N ILE A 35 7.72 20.75 -6.89
CA ILE A 35 7.33 19.98 -8.07
C ILE A 35 5.99 19.28 -7.71
N PRO A 36 4.92 19.47 -8.51
CA PRO A 36 3.60 18.97 -8.16
C PRO A 36 3.62 17.44 -8.06
N ARG A 37 3.34 16.92 -6.85
CA ARG A 37 3.29 15.48 -6.47
C ARG A 37 2.44 14.56 -7.36
N VAL A 38 1.66 15.14 -8.28
CA VAL A 38 1.00 14.44 -9.38
C VAL A 38 2.02 13.59 -10.16
N ASP A 39 3.26 14.05 -10.24
CA ASP A 39 4.35 13.32 -10.86
C ASP A 39 4.73 12.03 -10.10
N LEU A 40 4.77 12.04 -8.76
CA LEU A 40 5.13 10.87 -7.94
C LEU A 40 4.10 9.77 -8.05
N ARG A 41 2.82 10.12 -8.08
CA ARG A 41 1.74 9.13 -8.25
C ARG A 41 1.77 8.50 -9.63
N THR A 42 1.95 9.32 -10.67
CA THR A 42 2.10 8.85 -12.04
C THR A 42 3.32 7.94 -12.19
N ARG A 43 4.45 8.33 -11.59
CA ARG A 43 5.68 7.52 -11.56
C ARG A 43 5.50 6.21 -10.81
N SER A 44 4.86 6.22 -9.64
CA SER A 44 4.59 4.98 -8.90
C SER A 44 3.69 4.03 -9.68
N GLN A 45 2.68 4.53 -10.38
CA GLN A 45 1.84 3.67 -11.22
C GLN A 45 2.62 3.09 -12.40
N ALA A 46 3.53 3.88 -12.99
CA ALA A 46 4.42 3.38 -14.04
C ALA A 46 5.35 2.27 -13.50
N ASN A 47 5.97 2.47 -12.33
CA ASN A 47 6.80 1.46 -11.68
C ASN A 47 6.01 0.17 -11.41
N LEU A 48 4.80 0.27 -10.84
CA LEU A 48 3.95 -0.89 -10.57
C LEU A 48 3.52 -1.62 -11.84
N ARG A 49 3.28 -0.91 -12.97
CA ARG A 49 3.01 -1.56 -14.26
C ARG A 49 4.21 -2.37 -14.74
N GLN A 50 5.42 -1.82 -14.64
CA GLN A 50 6.64 -2.53 -14.99
C GLN A 50 6.88 -3.73 -14.07
N LEU A 51 6.69 -3.58 -12.75
CA LEU A 51 6.76 -4.69 -11.81
C LEU A 51 5.73 -5.78 -12.11
N SER A 52 4.50 -5.41 -12.43
CA SER A 52 3.47 -6.35 -12.85
C SER A 52 3.88 -7.11 -14.10
N GLN A 53 4.44 -6.43 -15.11
CA GLN A 53 4.92 -7.07 -16.34
C GLN A 53 6.09 -8.02 -16.07
N ALA A 54 7.08 -7.58 -15.29
CA ALA A 54 8.22 -8.40 -14.89
C ALA A 54 7.78 -9.66 -14.12
N TYR A 55 6.79 -9.52 -13.23
CA TYR A 55 6.21 -10.66 -12.52
C TYR A 55 5.54 -11.65 -13.49
N GLN A 56 4.75 -11.16 -14.45
CA GLN A 56 4.12 -12.01 -15.47
C GLN A 56 5.14 -12.71 -16.38
N LEU A 57 6.23 -12.03 -16.75
CA LEU A 57 7.32 -12.63 -17.50
C LEU A 57 8.02 -13.73 -16.70
N ALA A 58 8.30 -13.51 -15.42
CA ALA A 58 8.90 -14.53 -14.55
C ALA A 58 8.02 -15.81 -14.49
N LEU A 59 6.69 -15.66 -14.46
CA LEU A 59 5.75 -16.79 -14.44
C LEU A 59 5.87 -17.72 -15.65
N THR A 60 6.43 -17.28 -16.78
CA THR A 60 6.67 -18.14 -17.94
C THR A 60 7.68 -19.26 -17.65
N THR A 61 8.57 -19.04 -16.68
CA THR A 61 9.56 -20.02 -16.23
C THR A 61 9.14 -20.62 -14.88
N SER A 62 8.95 -19.77 -13.87
CA SER A 62 8.46 -20.16 -12.54
C SER A 62 8.04 -18.92 -11.75
N PRO A 63 7.08 -19.03 -10.82
CA PRO A 63 6.76 -17.91 -9.93
C PRO A 63 8.02 -17.35 -9.24
N PRO A 64 8.23 -16.02 -9.29
CA PRO A 64 9.42 -15.41 -8.71
C PRO A 64 9.42 -15.63 -7.20
N ARG A 65 10.54 -16.07 -6.63
CA ARG A 65 10.66 -16.47 -5.22
C ARG A 65 11.24 -15.36 -4.37
N ASN A 66 11.90 -14.40 -5.01
CA ASN A 66 12.57 -13.29 -4.38
C ASN A 66 12.69 -12.12 -5.36
N VAL A 67 13.26 -11.03 -4.89
CA VAL A 67 13.49 -9.81 -5.68
C VAL A 67 14.45 -10.04 -6.86
N ASP A 68 15.47 -10.90 -6.71
CA ASP A 68 16.46 -11.11 -7.76
C ASP A 68 15.86 -11.79 -9.00
N ASP A 69 14.92 -12.71 -8.79
CA ASP A 69 14.14 -13.32 -9.88
C ASP A 69 13.36 -12.27 -10.69
N LEU A 70 12.83 -11.24 -10.03
CA LEU A 70 12.16 -10.12 -10.70
C LEU A 70 13.14 -9.18 -11.39
N LYS A 71 14.29 -8.88 -10.76
CA LYS A 71 15.31 -7.99 -11.33
C LYS A 71 15.83 -8.51 -12.67
N ALA A 72 15.92 -9.82 -12.84
CA ALA A 72 16.28 -10.44 -14.11
C ALA A 72 15.30 -10.09 -15.26
N GLN A 73 14.08 -9.65 -14.94
CA GLN A 73 13.04 -9.29 -15.90
C GLN A 73 12.78 -7.76 -15.99
N LEU A 74 13.47 -6.93 -15.20
CA LEU A 74 13.22 -5.49 -15.12
C LEU A 74 14.17 -4.68 -16.01
N GLU A 75 13.60 -3.92 -16.95
CA GLU A 75 14.32 -2.89 -17.69
C GLU A 75 14.30 -1.57 -16.89
N GLY A 76 15.45 -1.17 -16.32
CA GLY A 76 15.57 0.09 -15.56
C GLY A 76 16.17 -0.07 -14.16
N GLY A 77 16.51 -1.29 -13.77
CA GLY A 77 17.28 -1.60 -12.56
C GLY A 77 16.53 -1.37 -11.25
N ASP A 78 17.29 -1.34 -10.16
CA ASP A 78 16.78 -1.43 -8.79
C ASP A 78 15.87 -0.27 -8.36
N ARG A 79 15.91 0.86 -9.07
CA ARG A 79 15.10 2.03 -8.72
C ARG A 79 13.60 1.79 -8.86
N ILE A 80 13.19 0.90 -9.76
CA ILE A 80 11.77 0.58 -9.98
C ILE A 80 11.17 -0.15 -8.77
N LEU A 81 12.00 -0.83 -7.97
CA LEU A 81 11.57 -1.56 -6.77
C LEU A 81 11.28 -0.63 -5.58
N ILE A 82 11.65 0.65 -5.68
CA ILE A 82 11.40 1.66 -4.65
C ILE A 82 10.23 2.53 -5.07
N SER A 83 9.26 2.66 -4.17
CA SER A 83 8.13 3.56 -4.37
C SER A 83 8.60 5.01 -4.29
N PRO A 84 8.28 5.85 -5.30
CA PRO A 84 8.65 7.26 -5.27
C PRO A 84 7.80 8.10 -4.30
N VAL A 85 6.74 7.51 -3.69
CA VAL A 85 5.80 8.22 -2.83
C VAL A 85 6.24 8.19 -1.37
N ASP A 86 6.67 7.02 -0.89
CA ASP A 86 7.10 6.78 0.48
C ASP A 86 8.59 6.45 0.60
N GLU A 87 9.31 6.39 -0.52
CA GLU A 87 10.74 6.04 -0.61
C GLU A 87 11.08 4.68 0.01
N GLN A 88 10.08 3.80 0.13
CA GLN A 88 10.24 2.43 0.64
C GLN A 88 10.20 1.42 -0.51
N PRO A 89 10.81 0.22 -0.33
CA PRO A 89 10.57 -0.88 -1.25
C PRO A 89 9.09 -1.22 -1.34
N TYR A 90 8.61 -1.53 -2.55
CA TYR A 90 7.28 -2.11 -2.72
C TYR A 90 7.21 -3.45 -1.97
N GLU A 91 6.06 -3.71 -1.35
CA GLU A 91 5.74 -5.02 -0.79
C GLU A 91 5.26 -5.92 -1.93
N ILE A 92 5.90 -7.09 -2.07
CA ILE A 92 5.66 -8.04 -3.16
C ILE A 92 5.42 -9.41 -2.54
N VAL A 93 4.33 -10.07 -2.93
CA VAL A 93 4.11 -11.47 -2.58
C VAL A 93 4.78 -12.34 -3.63
N PHE A 94 5.81 -13.06 -3.21
CA PHE A 94 6.56 -14.01 -4.03
C PHE A 94 5.97 -15.42 -3.97
N GLY A 95 6.35 -16.27 -4.93
CA GLY A 95 5.96 -17.68 -5.00
C GLY A 95 4.51 -17.92 -5.41
N VAL A 96 3.79 -16.87 -5.85
CA VAL A 96 2.38 -16.97 -6.23
C VAL A 96 2.24 -17.01 -7.74
N ASP A 97 1.48 -17.99 -8.22
CA ASP A 97 0.94 -18.03 -9.58
C ASP A 97 -0.51 -17.53 -9.55
N PRO A 98 -0.80 -16.30 -10.03
CA PRO A 98 -2.14 -15.72 -10.00
C PRO A 98 -3.21 -16.57 -10.69
N SER A 99 -2.83 -17.39 -11.68
CA SER A 99 -3.76 -18.27 -12.41
C SER A 99 -4.28 -19.43 -11.56
N LYS A 100 -3.58 -19.77 -10.47
CA LYS A 100 -3.94 -20.84 -9.53
C LYS A 100 -4.71 -20.35 -8.32
N LEU A 101 -4.90 -19.03 -8.19
CA LEU A 101 -5.80 -18.47 -7.19
C LEU A 101 -7.26 -18.78 -7.56
N ALA A 102 -8.18 -18.67 -6.59
CA ALA A 102 -9.59 -18.90 -6.85
C ALA A 102 -10.11 -17.93 -7.94
N SER A 103 -11.13 -18.32 -8.71
CA SER A 103 -11.60 -17.52 -9.85
C SER A 103 -12.10 -16.11 -9.47
N ASN A 104 -12.41 -15.87 -8.19
CA ASN A 104 -12.78 -14.57 -7.63
C ASN A 104 -11.58 -13.76 -7.09
N SER A 105 -10.34 -14.22 -7.30
CA SER A 105 -9.13 -13.60 -6.76
C SER A 105 -8.60 -12.41 -7.57
N GLN A 106 -9.33 -11.91 -8.57
CA GLN A 106 -8.90 -10.76 -9.38
C GLN A 106 -8.58 -9.49 -8.55
N GLU A 107 -9.20 -9.37 -7.37
CA GLU A 107 -8.99 -8.26 -6.42
C GLU A 107 -7.94 -8.56 -5.33
N THR A 108 -7.25 -9.70 -5.42
CA THR A 108 -6.24 -10.09 -4.43
C THR A 108 -4.96 -9.29 -4.64
N LEU A 109 -4.44 -8.67 -3.58
CA LEU A 109 -3.21 -7.89 -3.63
C LEU A 109 -1.99 -8.78 -3.91
N LEU A 110 -1.18 -8.37 -4.89
CA LEU A 110 0.08 -9.03 -5.26
C LEU A 110 1.29 -8.14 -5.00
N ILE A 111 1.21 -6.85 -5.37
CA ILE A 111 2.28 -5.86 -5.18
C ILE A 111 1.66 -4.55 -4.67
N TRP A 112 2.25 -3.86 -3.69
CA TRP A 112 1.69 -2.59 -3.19
C TRP A 112 2.72 -1.66 -2.54
N GLU A 113 2.38 -0.37 -2.45
CA GLU A 113 3.11 0.61 -1.64
C GLU A 113 3.01 0.27 -0.15
N LYS A 114 4.17 0.24 0.54
CA LYS A 114 4.26 -0.13 1.96
C LYS A 114 3.48 0.83 2.86
N VAL A 115 3.53 2.13 2.55
CA VAL A 115 2.84 3.19 3.27
C VAL A 115 1.94 3.96 2.30
N GLY A 116 0.74 4.35 2.75
CA GLY A 116 -0.12 5.25 1.97
C GLY A 116 0.36 6.69 2.01
N ASP A 117 -0.13 7.54 1.11
CA ASP A 117 0.15 8.97 1.17
C ASP A 117 -0.50 9.66 2.39
N LYS A 118 -0.41 10.99 2.42
CA LYS A 118 -1.04 11.84 3.43
C LYS A 118 -2.56 11.62 3.58
N ASP A 119 -3.22 11.17 2.52
CA ASP A 119 -4.67 10.90 2.50
C ASP A 119 -4.96 9.41 2.77
N GLY A 120 -3.91 8.60 2.97
CA GLY A 120 -3.97 7.17 3.23
C GLY A 120 -4.13 6.31 1.98
N ASN A 121 -4.06 6.90 0.78
CA ASN A 121 -4.23 6.18 -0.47
C ASN A 121 -2.95 5.42 -0.85
N ARG A 122 -3.11 4.27 -1.50
CA ARG A 122 -1.99 3.43 -1.97
C ARG A 122 -2.18 3.03 -3.43
N ASN A 123 -1.09 2.98 -4.19
CA ASN A 123 -1.08 2.27 -5.45
C ASN A 123 -0.82 0.78 -5.21
N VAL A 124 -1.57 -0.08 -5.90
CA VAL A 124 -1.52 -1.53 -5.77
C VAL A 124 -1.58 -2.21 -7.14
N VAL A 125 -1.06 -3.43 -7.20
CA VAL A 125 -1.23 -4.40 -8.28
C VAL A 125 -2.01 -5.58 -7.72
N THR A 126 -3.11 -5.92 -8.38
CA THR A 126 -3.89 -7.12 -8.04
C THR A 126 -3.39 -8.35 -8.81
N ALA A 127 -3.82 -9.53 -8.39
CA ALA A 127 -3.54 -10.79 -9.10
C ALA A 127 -4.10 -10.80 -10.53
N GLY A 128 -5.11 -9.97 -10.84
CA GLY A 128 -5.57 -9.72 -12.21
C GLY A 128 -4.62 -8.87 -13.06
N GLY A 129 -3.47 -8.43 -12.52
CA GLY A 129 -2.51 -7.57 -13.20
C GLY A 129 -2.93 -6.10 -13.30
N GLN A 130 -4.02 -5.71 -12.62
CA GLN A 130 -4.51 -4.33 -12.65
C GLN A 130 -3.73 -3.46 -11.67
N VAL A 131 -3.26 -2.31 -12.15
CA VAL A 131 -2.69 -1.25 -11.30
C VAL A 131 -3.77 -0.24 -10.97
N LYS A 132 -4.06 -0.05 -9.69
CA LYS A 132 -5.06 0.93 -9.23
C LYS A 132 -4.63 1.65 -7.96
N GLN A 133 -5.21 2.83 -7.74
CA GLN A 133 -5.13 3.53 -6.47
C GLN A 133 -6.32 3.11 -5.60
N VAL A 134 -6.07 2.75 -4.35
CA VAL A 134 -7.09 2.35 -3.38
C VAL A 134 -6.98 3.19 -2.12
N SER A 135 -8.11 3.42 -1.47
CA SER A 135 -8.15 4.10 -0.18
C SER A 135 -7.62 3.20 0.94
N ARG A 136 -7.25 3.76 2.10
CA ARG A 136 -6.87 2.97 3.28
C ARG A 136 -7.94 1.93 3.65
N ALA A 137 -9.20 2.35 3.70
CA ALA A 137 -10.31 1.50 4.10
C ALA A 137 -10.61 0.38 3.09
N GLU A 138 -10.35 0.62 1.80
CA GLU A 138 -10.42 -0.43 0.78
C GLU A 138 -9.24 -1.40 0.92
N PHE A 139 -8.01 -0.87 1.00
CA PHE A 139 -6.78 -1.67 1.14
C PHE A 139 -6.84 -2.66 2.31
N GLU A 140 -7.33 -2.22 3.47
CA GLU A 140 -7.47 -3.06 4.67
C GLU A 140 -8.42 -4.24 4.49
N LYS A 141 -9.35 -4.16 3.53
CA LYS A 141 -10.33 -5.21 3.22
C LYS A 141 -9.89 -6.12 2.07
N MET A 142 -8.90 -5.69 1.28
CA MET A 142 -8.45 -6.48 0.14
C MET A 142 -7.68 -7.72 0.61
N PRO A 143 -8.02 -8.91 0.10
CA PRO A 143 -7.26 -10.11 0.43
C PRO A 143 -5.84 -9.97 -0.12
N LYS A 144 -4.85 -10.46 0.62
CA LYS A 144 -3.47 -10.55 0.14
C LYS A 144 -3.21 -11.95 -0.40
N ALA A 145 -2.46 -12.03 -1.48
CA ALA A 145 -2.01 -13.31 -1.97
C ALA A 145 -1.13 -13.98 -0.92
N THR A 146 -1.15 -15.30 -0.88
CA THR A 146 -0.29 -16.10 0.02
C THR A 146 0.57 -17.01 -0.84
N GLY A 147 1.89 -16.80 -0.76
CA GLY A 147 2.86 -17.73 -1.35
C GLY A 147 2.81 -19.06 -0.62
N LYS A 148 2.96 -20.16 -1.34
CA LYS A 148 3.19 -21.49 -0.76
C LYS A 148 4.67 -21.82 -0.77
#